data_AF-A0A7K2XE83-F1
#
_entry.id   AF-A0A7K2XE83-F1
#
_cell.length_a   1.000
_cell.length_b   1.000
_cell.length_c   1.000
_cell.angle_alpha   90.00
_cell.angle_beta   90.00
_cell.angle_gamma   90.00
#
_symmetry.space_group_name_H-M   'P 1'
#
loop_
_entity.id
_entity.type
_entity.pdbx_description
1 polymer ?
#
loop_
_entity_poly.entity_id
_entity_poly.type
_entity_poly.pdbx_seq_one_letter_code
_entity_poly.pdbx_strand_id
1 'polypeptide(L)' 'MTLLYDADLAHAFDRASRTYDRMTSASPGYHRHLLRSARRLALPDGGRGWSVLDLGCGTGASTRALLRA' A
#
# COMPACT_ATOMS: atom_id res chain seq x y z
N MET A 1 12.69 17.09 17.99
CA MET A 1 12.13 16.33 16.85
C MET A 1 12.09 17.26 15.67
N THR A 2 12.78 16.92 14.58
CA THR A 2 12.74 17.72 13.35
C THR A 2 11.52 17.30 12.54
N LEU A 3 10.72 18.28 12.11
CA LEU A 3 9.60 18.05 11.21
C LEU A 3 10.12 18.08 9.77
N LEU A 4 9.81 17.03 9.00
CA LEU A 4 10.24 16.87 7.60
C LEU A 4 9.07 17.19 6.66
N TYR A 5 9.41 17.73 5.49
CA TYR A 5 8.45 18.12 4.45
C TYR A 5 8.95 17.69 3.07
N ASP A 6 8.03 17.69 2.10
CA ASP A 6 8.33 17.52 0.67
C ASP A 6 9.32 16.38 0.38
N ALA A 7 10.42 16.69 -0.31
CA ALA A 7 11.44 15.71 -0.70
C ALA A 7 12.14 15.05 0.49
N ASP A 8 12.38 15.79 1.58
CA ASP A 8 13.04 15.25 2.76
C ASP A 8 12.17 14.20 3.45
N LEU A 9 10.86 14.42 3.47
CA LEU A 9 9.89 13.44 3.96
C LEU A 9 9.86 12.21 3.06
N ALA A 10 9.76 12.41 1.74
CA ALA A 10 9.76 11.32 0.77
C ALA A 10 11.03 10.44 0.89
N HIS A 11 12.20 11.06 0.95
CA HIS A 11 13.46 10.35 1.13
C HIS A 11 13.56 9.60 2.46
N ALA A 12 12.95 10.12 3.53
CA ALA A 12 12.89 9.40 4.80
C ALA A 12 12.06 8.11 4.68
N PHE A 13 10.91 8.15 4.00
CA PHE A 13 10.11 6.96 3.69
C PHE A 13 10.87 5.97 2.80
N ASP A 14 11.54 6.45 1.74
CA ASP A 14 12.31 5.60 0.84
C ASP A 14 13.40 4.82 1.58
N ARG A 15 14.14 5.50 2.48
CA ARG A 15 15.17 4.84 3.30
C ARG A 15 14.60 3.74 4.20
N ALA A 16 13.42 3.94 4.77
CA ALA A 16 12.79 3.00 5.70
C ALA A 16 12.05 1.83 5.00
N SER A 17 11.65 2.01 3.73
CA SER A 17 10.78 1.11 2.96
C SER A 17 11.17 -0.37 3.05
N ARG A 18 12.44 -0.72 2.80
CA ARG A 18 12.90 -2.12 2.82
C ARG A 18 12.76 -2.79 4.18
N THR A 19 13.01 -2.06 5.26
CA THR A 19 12.87 -2.60 6.63
C THR A 19 11.38 -2.73 6.98
N TYR A 20 10.55 -1.80 6.53
CA TYR A 20 9.10 -1.85 6.68
C TYR A 20 8.48 -3.05 5.94
N ASP A 21 8.90 -3.31 4.70
CA ASP A 21 8.48 -4.48 3.92
C ASP A 21 8.85 -5.79 4.63
N ARG A 22 10.08 -5.89 5.16
CA ARG A 22 10.49 -7.07 5.93
C ARG A 22 9.61 -7.26 7.16
N MET A 23 9.38 -6.20 7.93
CA MET A 23 8.53 -6.25 9.12
C MET A 23 7.11 -6.69 8.77
N THR A 24 6.50 -6.12 7.74
CA THR A 24 5.13 -6.46 7.32
C THR A 24 5.05 -7.87 6.72
N SER A 25 6.09 -8.33 6.02
CA SER A 25 6.15 -9.71 5.53
C SER A 25 6.21 -10.75 6.65
N ALA A 26 6.77 -10.39 7.81
CA ALA A 26 6.80 -11.23 9.00
C ALA A 26 5.50 -11.20 9.81
N SER A 27 4.58 -10.26 9.51
CA SER A 27 3.29 -10.13 10.18
C SER A 27 2.28 -11.16 9.64
N PRO A 28 1.83 -12.13 10.45
CA PRO A 28 0.91 -13.15 9.99
C PRO A 28 -0.39 -12.56 9.44
N GLY A 29 -0.74 -12.93 8.21
CA GLY A 29 -1.99 -12.51 7.59
C GLY A 29 -2.01 -11.09 7.01
N TYR A 30 -0.94 -10.29 7.13
CA TYR A 30 -0.90 -8.90 6.64
C TYR A 30 -1.40 -8.77 5.18
N HIS A 31 -0.80 -9.53 4.26
CA HIS A 31 -1.22 -9.48 2.84
C HIS A 31 -2.62 -10.05 2.61
N ARG A 32 -3.06 -11.04 3.40
CA ARG A 32 -4.43 -11.57 3.34
C ARG A 32 -5.45 -10.52 3.80
N HIS A 33 -5.11 -9.72 4.81
CA HIS A 33 -5.94 -8.63 5.28
C HIS A 33 -6.03 -7.51 4.24
N LEU A 34 -4.94 -7.15 3.57
CA LEU A 34 -4.97 -6.22 2.44
C LEU A 34 -5.90 -6.70 1.32
N LEU A 35 -5.80 -7.97 0.91
CA LEU A 35 -6.69 -8.55 -0.10
C LEU A 35 -8.16 -8.55 0.34
N ARG A 36 -8.43 -8.88 1.62
CA ARG A 36 -9.78 -8.84 2.18
C ARG A 36 -10.35 -7.42 2.18
N SER A 37 -9.53 -6.41 2.51
CA SER A 37 -9.92 -5.00 2.47
C SER A 37 -10.17 -4.52 1.05
N ALA A 38 -9.30 -4.86 0.10
CA ALA A 38 -9.47 -4.51 -1.31
C ALA A 38 -10.78 -5.06 -1.90
N ARG A 39 -11.10 -6.34 -1.63
CA ARG A 39 -12.39 -6.93 -2.06
C ARG A 39 -13.62 -6.24 -1.47
N ARG A 40 -13.50 -5.66 -0.28
CA ARG A 40 -14.59 -4.94 0.40
C ARG A 40 -14.84 -3.56 -0.16
N LEU A 41 -13.92 -3.00 -0.95
CA LEU A 41 -14.20 -1.80 -1.72
C LEU A 41 -15.29 -2.05 -2.77
N ALA A 42 -15.53 -3.31 -3.15
CA ALA A 42 -16.62 -3.73 -4.02
C ALA A 42 -16.70 -2.88 -5.29
N LEU A 43 -15.54 -2.65 -5.93
CA LEU A 43 -15.46 -1.85 -7.15
C LEU A 43 -16.41 -2.41 -8.20
N PRO A 44 -17.29 -1.57 -8.80
CA PRO A 44 -18.21 -2.01 -9.85
C PRO A 44 -17.48 -2.76 -10.96
N ASP A 45 -18.05 -3.87 -11.41
CA ASP A 45 -17.46 -4.75 -12.44
C ASP A 45 -16.01 -5.20 -12.14
N GLY A 46 -15.63 -5.27 -10.87
CA GLY A 46 -14.25 -5.58 -10.46
C GLY A 46 -13.24 -4.50 -10.86
N GLY A 47 -13.69 -3.25 -11.01
CA GLY A 47 -12.86 -2.12 -11.43
C GLY A 47 -12.62 -2.02 -12.94
N ARG A 48 -13.24 -2.86 -13.77
CA ARG A 48 -13.12 -2.74 -15.24
C ARG A 48 -13.66 -1.38 -15.71
N GLY A 49 -12.86 -0.69 -16.53
CA GLY A 49 -13.20 0.63 -17.04
C GLY A 49 -12.96 1.78 -16.06
N TRP A 50 -12.47 1.49 -14.85
CA TRP A 50 -12.16 2.50 -13.84
C TRP A 50 -10.64 2.67 -13.68
N SER A 51 -10.23 3.90 -13.33
CA SER A 51 -8.89 4.18 -12.84
C SER A 51 -8.93 4.37 -11.33
N VAL A 52 -8.13 3.60 -10.60
CA VAL A 52 -8.05 3.66 -9.14
C VAL A 52 -6.72 4.29 -8.73
N LEU A 53 -6.78 5.29 -7.85
CA LEU A 53 -5.61 5.94 -7.28
C LEU A 53 -5.37 5.46 -5.85
N ASP A 54 -4.26 4.74 -5.63
CA ASP A 54 -3.79 4.31 -4.31
C ASP A 54 -2.84 5.35 -3.71
N LEU A 55 -3.40 6.27 -2.92
CA LEU A 55 -2.64 7.37 -2.31
C LEU A 55 -1.74 6.87 -1.18
N GLY A 56 -0.45 7.17 -1.27
CA GLY A 56 0.53 6.70 -0.28
C GLY A 56 0.79 5.20 -0.38
N CYS A 57 0.74 4.64 -1.60
CA CYS A 57 0.90 3.19 -1.85
C CYS A 57 2.26 2.62 -1.40
N GLY A 58 3.26 3.47 -1.15
CA GLY A 58 4.60 3.07 -0.72
C GLY A 58 5.22 2.08 -1.70
N THR A 59 5.61 0.90 -1.20
CA THR A 59 6.18 -0.19 -2.00
C THR A 59 5.14 -1.00 -2.78
N GLY A 60 3.85 -0.62 -2.71
CA GLY A 60 2.77 -1.13 -3.55
C GLY A 60 2.07 -2.39 -3.03
N ALA A 61 2.19 -2.71 -1.73
CA ALA A 61 1.52 -3.87 -1.14
C ALA A 61 -0.02 -3.77 -1.23
N SER A 62 -0.58 -2.58 -0.94
CA SER A 62 -2.00 -2.27 -1.10
C SER A 62 -2.42 -2.28 -2.57
N THR A 63 -1.61 -1.66 -3.44
CA THR A 63 -1.87 -1.63 -4.89
C THR A 63 -1.94 -3.04 -5.47
N ARG A 64 -1.02 -3.92 -5.05
CA ARG A 64 -1.04 -5.34 -5.44
C ARG A 64 -2.28 -6.06 -4.95
N ALA A 65 -2.80 -5.71 -3.78
CA ALA A 65 -4.06 -6.26 -3.29
C ALA A 65 -5.25 -5.77 -4.11
N LEU A 66 -5.29 -4.49 -4.50
CA LEU A 66 -6.31 -3.91 -5.38
C LEU A 66 -6.33 -4.61 -6.76
N LEU A 67 -5.16 -4.83 -7.37
CA LEU A 67 -5.06 -5.52 -8.67
C LEU A 67 -5.46 -7.02 -8.62
N ARG A 68 -5.51 -7.62 -7.43
CA ARG A 68 -5.86 -9.04 -7.22
C ARG A 68 -7.29 -9.25 -6.72
N ALA A 69 -7.93 -8.19 -6.23
CA ALA A 69 -9.25 -8.26 -5.61
C ALA A 69 -10.34 -8.51 -6.64
#